data_AF-A0A1C7LWG5-F1
#
_entry.id   AF-A0A1C7LWG5-F1
#
_cell.length_a   1.000
_cell.length_b   1.000
_cell.length_c   1.000
_cell.angle_alpha   90.00
_cell.angle_beta   90.00
_cell.angle_gamma   90.00
#
_symmetry.space_group_name_H-M   'P 1'
#
loop_
_entity.id
_entity.type
_entity.pdbx_description
1 polymer ?
#
loop_
_entity_poly.entity_id
_entity_poly.type
_entity_poly.pdbx_seq_one_letter_code
_entity_poly.pdbx_strand_id
1 'polypeptide(L)'
;MRAATILFATGLLATAIVNAIPVPHSRSHVARDNTPKLVFAITSWAIPSLTLLTTGRPIFHLHNKMVLTVTDAFQAAQNANSGFKLFFSFDMSVLPCNTPDGATTLRNFITTFSTHPNQFTMNGKVFASTFAGESCQFGQDTVADGWRSQFTQHPDLTGQNAVFFVPSFFVDPSTFPTFTGVMDGDYNFNSGWPVDLHTAQATQVVSAVGDNLDKLGAAGDAALSKFIGAFDTDTQHITDLALS
;
A
#
# COMPACT_ATOMS: atom_id res chain seq x y z
N MET A 1 21.81 -39.47 -33.06
CA MET A 1 22.33 -39.42 -31.67
C MET A 1 23.47 -38.42 -31.59
N ARG A 2 23.19 -37.20 -31.12
CA ARG A 2 24.20 -36.29 -30.55
C ARG A 2 23.48 -35.48 -29.47
N ALA A 3 23.89 -35.71 -28.22
CA ALA A 3 23.44 -34.97 -27.06
C ALA A 3 24.13 -33.60 -27.06
N ALA A 4 23.34 -32.54 -26.88
CA ALA A 4 23.85 -31.21 -26.58
C ALA A 4 23.65 -30.97 -25.08
N THR A 5 24.76 -30.98 -24.35
CA THR A 5 24.83 -30.55 -22.96
C THR A 5 24.63 -29.04 -22.91
N ILE A 6 23.51 -28.58 -22.35
CA ILE A 6 23.26 -27.17 -22.04
C ILE A 6 23.61 -26.96 -20.57
N LEU A 7 24.63 -26.12 -20.35
CA LEU A 7 25.10 -25.68 -19.05
C LEU A 7 24.05 -24.76 -18.41
N PHE A 8 23.52 -25.13 -17.25
CA PHE A 8 22.60 -24.28 -16.48
C PHE A 8 23.36 -23.11 -15.85
N ALA A 9 23.06 -21.88 -16.28
CA ALA A 9 23.45 -20.66 -15.58
C ALA A 9 22.42 -20.33 -14.49
N THR A 10 22.35 -21.18 -13.46
CA THR A 10 21.67 -20.87 -12.19
C THR A 10 22.60 -20.00 -11.35
N GLY A 11 22.38 -18.69 -11.27
CA GLY A 11 23.21 -17.89 -10.36
C GLY A 11 23.03 -16.39 -10.28
N LEU A 12 22.37 -15.70 -11.22
CA LEU A 12 22.39 -14.22 -11.23
C LEU A 12 21.07 -13.52 -10.88
N LEU A 13 19.97 -14.23 -10.68
CA LEU A 13 18.65 -13.60 -10.41
C LEU A 13 18.35 -13.34 -8.92
N ALA A 14 19.07 -13.96 -7.99
CA ALA A 14 18.79 -13.81 -6.55
C ALA A 14 19.44 -12.55 -5.93
N THR A 15 20.47 -11.97 -6.57
CA THR A 15 21.30 -10.92 -5.97
C THR A 15 20.74 -9.51 -6.15
N ALA A 16 19.81 -9.29 -7.08
CA ALA A 16 19.26 -7.96 -7.35
C ALA A 16 18.18 -7.52 -6.35
N ILE A 17 17.55 -8.45 -5.62
CA ILE A 17 16.50 -8.13 -4.63
C ILE A 17 17.09 -7.68 -3.29
N VAL A 18 18.36 -7.99 -3.01
CA VAL A 18 18.98 -7.72 -1.69
C VAL A 18 19.53 -6.30 -1.56
N ASN A 19 19.80 -5.59 -2.66
CA ASN A 19 20.51 -4.30 -2.62
C ASN A 19 19.61 -3.05 -2.72
N ALA A 20 18.29 -3.20 -2.65
CA ALA A 20 17.35 -2.09 -2.52
C ALA A 20 16.91 -1.88 -1.06
N ILE A 21 17.83 -2.07 -0.10
CA ILE A 21 17.62 -1.72 1.30
C ILE A 21 18.24 -0.33 1.53
N PRO A 22 17.47 0.77 1.49
CA PRO A 22 17.80 1.92 2.31
C PRO A 22 17.84 1.48 3.77
N VAL A 23 18.94 1.82 4.43
CA VAL A 23 19.15 1.65 5.88
C VAL A 23 17.94 2.24 6.64
N PRO A 24 17.43 1.57 7.69
CA PRO A 24 16.02 1.63 8.05
C PRO A 24 15.71 2.73 9.06
N HIS A 25 14.74 3.61 8.76
CA HIS A 25 13.97 4.34 9.78
C HIS A 25 12.45 4.38 9.53
N SER A 26 11.92 3.53 8.65
CA SER A 26 10.47 3.27 8.58
C SER A 26 10.22 1.80 8.85
N ARG A 27 9.77 1.48 10.06
CA ARG A 27 9.19 0.17 10.34
C ARG A 27 7.84 0.13 9.62
N SER A 28 7.76 -0.62 8.54
CA SER A 28 6.48 -0.94 7.89
C SER A 28 5.49 -1.46 8.94
N HIS A 29 4.32 -0.84 9.02
CA HIS A 29 3.29 -1.21 9.98
C HIS A 29 2.73 -2.58 9.59
N VAL A 30 3.03 -3.56 10.43
CA VAL A 30 2.64 -4.96 10.30
C VAL A 30 1.18 -5.09 10.71
N ALA A 31 0.33 -5.57 9.81
CA ALA A 31 -0.94 -6.17 10.21
C ALA A 31 -0.60 -7.36 11.13
N ARG A 32 -0.91 -7.25 12.43
CA ARG A 32 -0.52 -8.23 13.45
C ARG A 32 -1.28 -9.54 13.25
N ASP A 33 -0.71 -10.44 12.44
CA ASP A 33 -0.79 -11.89 12.63
C ASP A 33 0.59 -12.38 13.09
N ASN A 34 0.62 -13.30 14.06
CA ASN A 34 1.79 -13.67 14.88
C ASN A 34 2.85 -14.51 14.14
N THR A 35 3.05 -14.30 12.84
CA THR A 35 4.13 -14.91 12.05
C THR A 35 4.86 -13.82 11.25
N PRO A 36 6.21 -13.78 11.27
CA PRO A 36 6.97 -12.79 10.51
C PRO A 36 6.91 -13.14 9.03
N LYS A 37 5.80 -12.83 8.38
CA LYS A 37 5.67 -12.83 6.92
C LYS A 37 6.07 -11.44 6.47
N LEU A 38 7.13 -11.34 5.67
CA LEU A 38 7.42 -10.12 4.92
C LEU A 38 6.27 -9.92 3.93
N VAL A 39 5.52 -8.84 4.11
CA VAL A 39 4.36 -8.45 3.32
C VAL A 39 4.72 -7.15 2.61
N PHE A 40 4.60 -7.11 1.29
CA PHE A 40 4.88 -5.91 0.49
C PHE A 40 3.66 -5.49 -0.32
N ALA A 41 3.48 -4.17 -0.41
CA ALA A 41 2.47 -3.56 -1.25
C ALA A 41 2.96 -3.52 -2.71
N ILE A 42 2.13 -3.96 -3.64
CA ILE A 42 2.27 -3.62 -5.06
C ILE A 42 1.56 -2.28 -5.25
N THR A 43 2.32 -1.22 -5.53
CA THR A 43 1.81 0.15 -5.58
C THR A 43 2.00 0.79 -6.96
N SER A 44 1.02 1.55 -7.45
CA SER A 44 1.05 2.15 -8.80
C SER A 44 1.84 3.47 -8.95
N TRP A 45 2.42 4.04 -7.89
CA TRP A 45 3.31 5.23 -7.99
C TRP A 45 4.70 4.91 -8.55
N ALA A 46 5.03 3.64 -8.79
CA ALA A 46 6.22 3.20 -9.54
C ALA A 46 6.01 3.18 -11.07
N ILE A 47 5.03 3.94 -11.58
CA ILE A 47 4.60 3.97 -12.98
C ILE A 47 4.80 5.39 -13.56
N PRO A 48 5.95 5.72 -14.17
CA PRO A 48 5.96 6.78 -15.15
C PRO A 48 5.26 6.26 -16.42
N SER A 49 4.16 6.93 -16.77
CA SER A 49 3.50 6.94 -18.09
C SER A 49 2.60 5.75 -18.44
N LEU A 50 1.33 5.87 -18.05
CA LEU A 50 0.20 5.08 -18.55
C LEU A 50 -0.11 5.47 -20.01
N THR A 51 0.42 4.73 -20.98
CA THR A 51 -0.16 4.68 -22.33
C THR A 51 -1.16 3.53 -22.35
N LEU A 52 -2.44 3.88 -22.29
CA LEU A 52 -3.57 2.94 -22.25
C LEU A 52 -3.70 2.18 -23.59
N LEU A 53 -2.92 1.12 -23.80
CA LEU A 53 -3.08 0.18 -24.90
C LEU A 53 -3.91 -1.02 -24.42
N THR A 54 -5.23 -0.88 -24.53
CA THR A 54 -6.30 -1.90 -24.79
C THR A 54 -6.11 -3.38 -24.40
N THR A 55 -5.22 -3.75 -23.48
CA THR A 55 -4.86 -5.14 -23.18
C THR A 55 -4.75 -5.47 -21.68
N GLY A 56 -5.13 -4.55 -20.79
CA GLY A 56 -5.34 -4.87 -19.36
C GLY A 56 -4.09 -5.28 -18.56
N ARG A 57 -2.90 -4.76 -18.89
CA ARG A 57 -1.65 -5.06 -18.15
C ARG A 57 -0.95 -3.78 -17.68
N PRO A 58 -0.77 -3.53 -16.36
CA PRO A 58 0.10 -2.46 -15.88
C PRO A 58 1.58 -2.86 -15.96
N ILE A 59 2.40 -1.89 -16.33
CA ILE A 59 3.87 -1.98 -16.47
C ILE A 59 4.49 -1.09 -15.38
N PHE A 60 5.41 -1.64 -14.57
CA PHE A 60 6.26 -0.91 -13.61
C PHE A 60 7.58 -0.50 -14.29
N HIS A 61 8.12 0.69 -13.96
CA HIS A 61 9.42 1.15 -14.46
C HIS A 61 10.33 1.54 -13.29
N LEU A 62 11.34 0.72 -12.99
CA LEU A 62 12.42 1.05 -12.05
C LEU A 62 13.68 1.47 -12.83
N HIS A 63 14.42 2.45 -12.29
CA HIS A 63 15.69 2.93 -12.84
C HIS A 63 16.62 1.73 -13.13
N ASN A 64 17.05 1.62 -14.39
CA ASN A 64 17.65 0.45 -15.08
C ASN A 64 16.64 -0.57 -15.65
N LYS A 65 15.86 -0.13 -16.65
CA LYS A 65 15.32 -0.95 -17.78
C LYS A 65 14.75 -2.34 -17.44
N MET A 66 14.10 -2.52 -16.30
CA MET A 66 13.30 -3.72 -16.03
C MET A 66 11.84 -3.30 -15.93
N VAL A 67 11.09 -3.61 -17.00
CA VAL A 67 9.63 -3.57 -17.00
C VAL A 67 9.17 -4.77 -16.18
N LEU A 68 8.70 -4.53 -14.95
CA LEU A 68 8.07 -5.57 -14.15
C LEU A 68 6.56 -5.46 -14.35
N THR A 69 5.84 -6.55 -14.51
CA THR A 69 4.37 -6.56 -14.43
C THR A 69 3.92 -7.07 -13.05
N VAL A 70 2.62 -6.96 -12.74
CA VAL A 70 2.06 -7.58 -11.54
C VAL A 70 2.31 -9.10 -11.54
N THR A 71 2.13 -9.76 -12.69
CA THR A 71 2.40 -11.19 -12.85
C THR A 71 3.85 -11.53 -12.53
N ASP A 72 4.79 -10.72 -13.01
CA ASP A 72 6.22 -10.93 -12.74
C ASP A 72 6.55 -10.78 -11.25
N ALA A 73 5.89 -9.86 -10.54
CA ALA A 73 6.06 -9.70 -9.09
C ALA A 73 5.62 -10.96 -8.33
N PHE A 74 4.43 -11.49 -8.64
CA PHE A 74 3.93 -12.73 -8.04
C PHE A 74 4.80 -13.93 -8.39
N GLN A 75 5.25 -14.04 -9.64
CA GLN A 75 6.16 -15.10 -10.07
C GLN A 75 7.52 -15.01 -9.37
N ALA A 76 8.07 -13.81 -9.21
CA ALA A 76 9.32 -13.58 -8.49
C ALA A 76 9.19 -13.98 -7.01
N ALA A 77 8.08 -13.60 -6.36
CA ALA A 77 7.80 -14.00 -4.98
C ALA A 77 7.67 -15.52 -4.83
N GLN A 78 7.06 -16.19 -5.82
CA GLN A 78 6.97 -17.66 -5.85
C GLN A 78 8.35 -18.29 -6.03
N ASN A 79 9.15 -17.80 -6.99
CA ASN A 79 10.49 -18.30 -7.29
C ASN A 79 11.47 -18.11 -6.13
N ALA A 80 11.30 -17.04 -5.35
CA ALA A 80 12.08 -16.80 -4.14
C ALA A 80 11.85 -17.86 -3.06
N ASN A 81 10.70 -18.57 -3.10
CA ASN A 81 10.33 -19.66 -2.21
C ASN A 81 10.55 -19.35 -0.71
N SER A 82 10.39 -18.08 -0.32
CA SER A 82 10.61 -17.61 1.04
C SER A 82 9.32 -17.55 1.88
N GLY A 83 8.18 -17.90 1.28
CA GLY A 83 6.85 -17.71 1.88
C GLY A 83 6.37 -16.25 1.89
N PHE A 84 7.12 -15.35 1.25
CA PHE A 84 6.80 -13.94 1.10
C PHE A 84 5.42 -13.70 0.48
N LYS A 85 4.70 -12.70 0.98
CA LYS A 85 3.34 -12.39 0.52
C LYS A 85 3.24 -10.99 -0.08
N LEU A 86 2.36 -10.84 -1.05
CA LEU A 86 2.08 -9.61 -1.77
C LEU A 86 0.60 -9.23 -1.59
N PHE A 87 0.32 -7.95 -1.54
CA PHE A 87 -1.04 -7.41 -1.61
C PHE A 87 -1.12 -6.21 -2.54
N PHE A 88 -2.33 -5.87 -2.96
CA PHE A 88 -2.56 -4.71 -3.82
C PHE A 88 -2.77 -3.46 -2.97
N SER A 89 -2.03 -2.40 -3.31
CA SER A 89 -2.29 -1.04 -2.84
C SER A 89 -2.58 -0.16 -4.06
N PHE A 90 -3.86 0.01 -4.36
CA PHE A 90 -4.30 0.73 -5.55
C PHE A 90 -4.10 2.24 -5.38
N ASP A 91 -3.34 2.89 -6.25
CA ASP A 91 -3.19 4.35 -6.25
C ASP A 91 -4.39 4.99 -6.94
N MET A 92 -5.34 5.43 -6.12
CA MET A 92 -6.58 6.04 -6.60
C MET A 92 -6.40 7.51 -7.00
N SER A 93 -5.20 8.09 -6.82
CA SER A 93 -4.89 9.42 -7.37
C SER A 93 -4.65 9.40 -8.88
N VAL A 94 -4.35 8.21 -9.43
CA VAL A 94 -4.07 8.02 -10.87
C VAL A 94 -5.02 7.04 -11.54
N LEU A 95 -5.63 6.11 -10.80
CA LEU A 95 -6.60 5.16 -11.34
C LEU A 95 -7.98 5.83 -11.51
N PRO A 96 -8.63 5.68 -12.67
CA PRO A 96 -9.99 6.19 -12.86
C PRO A 96 -10.96 5.59 -11.86
N CYS A 97 -11.78 6.42 -11.23
CA CYS A 97 -12.74 5.93 -10.23
C CYS A 97 -14.10 6.66 -10.23
N ASN A 98 -14.41 7.37 -11.31
CA ASN A 98 -15.70 8.05 -11.46
C ASN A 98 -16.81 7.15 -12.01
N THR A 99 -16.45 6.02 -12.64
CA THR A 99 -17.40 5.08 -13.26
C THR A 99 -17.19 3.65 -12.74
N PRO A 100 -18.17 2.76 -12.90
CA PRO A 100 -18.03 1.33 -12.53
C PRO A 100 -16.86 0.61 -13.20
N ASP A 101 -16.41 1.07 -14.37
CA ASP A 101 -15.26 0.49 -15.09
C ASP A 101 -13.95 0.65 -14.30
N GLY A 102 -13.82 1.74 -13.55
CA GLY A 102 -12.70 1.96 -12.64
C GLY A 102 -12.59 0.85 -11.59
N ALA A 103 -13.70 0.53 -10.93
CA ALA A 103 -13.76 -0.55 -9.96
C ALA A 103 -13.56 -1.93 -10.61
N THR A 104 -14.06 -2.14 -11.83
CA THR A 104 -13.86 -3.39 -12.58
C THR A 104 -12.38 -3.73 -12.74
N THR A 105 -11.55 -2.71 -12.98
CA THR A 105 -10.08 -2.89 -13.03
C THR A 105 -9.53 -3.41 -11.70
N LEU A 106 -9.98 -2.86 -10.56
CA LEU A 106 -9.55 -3.31 -9.24
C LEU A 106 -9.98 -4.76 -8.97
N ARG A 107 -11.25 -5.08 -9.29
CA ARG A 107 -11.79 -6.44 -9.12
C ARG A 107 -11.00 -7.46 -9.96
N ASN A 108 -10.63 -7.11 -11.19
CA ASN A 108 -9.82 -7.99 -12.04
C ASN A 108 -8.46 -8.34 -11.42
N PHE A 109 -7.79 -7.40 -10.72
CA PHE A 109 -6.56 -7.74 -10.00
C PHE A 109 -6.81 -8.73 -8.87
N ILE A 110 -7.84 -8.50 -8.06
CA ILE A 110 -8.20 -9.39 -6.96
C ILE A 110 -8.50 -10.79 -7.47
N THR A 111 -9.40 -10.93 -8.45
CA THR A 111 -9.83 -12.24 -8.95
C THR A 111 -8.72 -12.98 -9.70
N THR A 112 -7.80 -12.27 -10.36
CA THR A 112 -6.67 -12.88 -11.07
C THR A 112 -5.68 -13.53 -10.11
N PHE A 113 -5.44 -12.93 -8.94
CA PHE A 113 -4.37 -13.34 -8.03
C PHE A 113 -4.85 -13.94 -6.71
N SER A 114 -6.15 -13.99 -6.45
CA SER A 114 -6.74 -14.54 -5.20
C SER A 114 -6.27 -15.95 -4.85
N THR A 115 -6.03 -16.78 -5.87
CA THR A 115 -5.57 -18.18 -5.73
C THR A 115 -4.05 -18.31 -5.68
N HIS A 116 -3.30 -17.23 -5.93
CA HIS A 116 -1.86 -17.30 -6.05
C HIS A 116 -1.21 -17.61 -4.69
N PRO A 117 -0.25 -18.54 -4.60
CA PRO A 117 0.34 -18.95 -3.32
C PRO A 117 1.05 -17.81 -2.58
N ASN A 118 1.44 -16.73 -3.26
CA ASN A 118 2.03 -15.54 -2.66
C ASN A 118 1.03 -14.39 -2.44
N GLN A 119 -0.27 -14.56 -2.69
CA GLN A 119 -1.28 -13.58 -2.32
C GLN A 119 -1.42 -13.54 -0.80
N PHE A 120 -1.36 -12.33 -0.25
CA PHE A 120 -1.65 -12.08 1.15
C PHE A 120 -3.16 -12.13 1.38
N THR A 121 -3.55 -12.87 2.40
CA THR A 121 -4.94 -13.03 2.80
C THR A 121 -5.06 -12.80 4.29
N MET A 122 -6.13 -12.15 4.72
CA MET A 122 -6.48 -11.94 6.11
C MET A 122 -7.90 -12.45 6.35
N ASN A 123 -8.11 -13.25 7.39
CA ASN A 123 -9.41 -13.87 7.69
C ASN A 123 -10.04 -14.62 6.49
N GLY A 124 -9.20 -15.28 5.68
CA GLY A 124 -9.64 -16.01 4.48
C GLY A 124 -10.02 -15.14 3.28
N LYS A 125 -9.90 -13.81 3.39
CA LYS A 125 -10.17 -12.84 2.33
C LYS A 125 -8.86 -12.29 1.74
N VAL A 126 -8.86 -11.87 0.48
CA VAL A 126 -7.75 -11.18 -0.18
C VAL A 126 -7.54 -9.82 0.47
N PHE A 127 -6.36 -9.57 1.03
CA PHE A 127 -6.05 -8.25 1.58
C PHE A 127 -5.84 -7.25 0.44
N ALA A 128 -6.51 -6.11 0.50
CA ALA A 128 -6.34 -5.01 -0.42
C ALA A 128 -6.36 -3.66 0.31
N SER A 129 -5.58 -2.73 -0.20
CA SER A 129 -5.47 -1.36 0.29
C SER A 129 -5.50 -0.37 -0.87
N THR A 130 -5.46 0.90 -0.54
CA THR A 130 -5.36 2.00 -1.49
C THR A 130 -4.34 3.02 -1.00
N PHE A 131 -3.84 3.82 -1.93
CA PHE A 131 -3.37 5.17 -1.63
C PHE A 131 -4.44 6.13 -2.18
N ALA A 132 -4.97 6.99 -1.33
CA ALA A 132 -6.16 7.80 -1.60
C ALA A 132 -7.41 6.95 -1.90
N GLY A 133 -8.46 7.58 -2.41
CA GLY A 133 -9.71 6.94 -2.83
C GLY A 133 -10.95 7.44 -2.10
N GLU A 134 -10.76 8.36 -1.16
CA GLU A 134 -11.81 9.05 -0.42
C GLU A 134 -12.76 9.90 -1.27
N SER A 135 -12.44 10.08 -2.55
CA SER A 135 -13.28 10.78 -3.55
C SER A 135 -13.86 9.84 -4.62
N CYS A 136 -13.58 8.54 -4.54
CA CYS A 136 -13.97 7.57 -5.57
C CYS A 136 -15.41 7.07 -5.38
N GLN A 137 -16.29 7.47 -6.30
CA GLN A 137 -17.71 7.13 -6.26
C GLN A 137 -18.09 5.94 -7.16
N PHE A 138 -17.29 5.62 -8.17
CA PHE A 138 -17.56 4.54 -9.14
C PHE A 138 -18.99 4.56 -9.73
N GLY A 139 -19.49 5.76 -10.02
CA GLY A 139 -20.83 5.98 -10.57
C GLY A 139 -21.97 5.89 -9.56
N GLN A 140 -21.68 5.84 -8.25
CA GLN A 140 -22.67 5.90 -7.18
C GLN A 140 -22.83 7.33 -6.63
N ASP A 141 -23.89 7.55 -5.86
CA ASP A 141 -24.18 8.87 -5.27
C ASP A 141 -23.19 9.24 -4.15
N THR A 142 -22.69 8.24 -3.41
CA THR A 142 -21.75 8.43 -2.31
C THR A 142 -20.49 7.60 -2.50
N VAL A 143 -19.38 8.05 -1.90
CA VAL A 143 -18.10 7.31 -1.91
C VAL A 143 -18.24 5.97 -1.19
N ALA A 144 -18.97 5.94 -0.07
CA ALA A 144 -19.26 4.71 0.67
C ALA A 144 -20.05 3.71 -0.19
N ASP A 145 -21.08 4.15 -0.92
CA ASP A 145 -21.83 3.29 -1.85
C ASP A 145 -20.96 2.81 -3.02
N GLY A 146 -20.07 3.65 -3.52
CA GLY A 146 -19.08 3.32 -4.53
C GLY A 146 -18.22 2.14 -4.10
N TRP A 147 -17.49 2.29 -2.99
CA TRP A 147 -16.63 1.24 -2.46
C TRP A 147 -17.40 0.00 -1.98
N ARG A 148 -18.62 0.17 -1.47
CA ARG A 148 -19.49 -0.94 -1.06
C ARG A 148 -19.94 -1.77 -2.26
N SER A 149 -20.68 -1.16 -3.17
CA SER A 149 -21.36 -1.87 -4.24
C SER A 149 -20.42 -2.29 -5.37
N GLN A 150 -19.38 -1.51 -5.66
CA GLN A 150 -18.50 -1.75 -6.80
C GLN A 150 -17.22 -2.50 -6.44
N PHE A 151 -16.89 -2.63 -5.15
CA PHE A 151 -15.68 -3.30 -4.72
C PHE A 151 -15.96 -4.32 -3.59
N THR A 152 -16.08 -3.87 -2.35
CA THR A 152 -16.01 -4.74 -1.16
C THR A 152 -17.16 -5.75 -1.03
N GLN A 153 -18.34 -5.44 -1.56
CA GLN A 153 -19.52 -6.31 -1.56
C GLN A 153 -20.02 -6.65 -2.97
N HIS A 154 -19.19 -6.43 -4.00
CA HIS A 154 -19.55 -6.74 -5.38
C HIS A 154 -19.65 -8.26 -5.58
N PRO A 155 -20.59 -8.80 -6.38
CA PRO A 155 -20.76 -10.25 -6.60
C PRO A 155 -19.51 -11.00 -7.06
N ASP A 156 -18.65 -10.35 -7.86
CA ASP A 156 -17.35 -10.90 -8.30
C ASP A 156 -16.36 -11.16 -7.14
N LEU A 157 -16.52 -10.44 -6.03
CA LEU A 157 -15.61 -10.45 -4.87
C LEU A 157 -16.25 -11.19 -3.69
N THR A 158 -16.58 -12.46 -3.92
CA THR A 158 -17.15 -13.36 -2.92
C THR A 158 -16.30 -14.63 -2.78
N GLY A 159 -16.54 -15.43 -1.73
CA GLY A 159 -15.78 -16.66 -1.48
C GLY A 159 -14.27 -16.39 -1.39
N GLN A 160 -13.46 -17.08 -2.20
CA GLN A 160 -12.01 -16.88 -2.19
C GLN A 160 -11.56 -15.51 -2.74
N ASN A 161 -12.43 -14.81 -3.46
CA ASN A 161 -12.17 -13.48 -4.00
C ASN A 161 -12.67 -12.38 -3.07
N ALA A 162 -13.28 -12.72 -1.94
CA ALA A 162 -13.72 -11.74 -0.96
C ALA A 162 -12.54 -10.88 -0.51
N VAL A 163 -12.78 -9.59 -0.29
CA VAL A 163 -11.73 -8.62 0.03
C VAL A 163 -11.75 -8.28 1.52
N PHE A 164 -10.56 -8.24 2.13
CA PHE A 164 -10.31 -7.59 3.42
C PHE A 164 -9.74 -6.20 3.11
N PHE A 165 -10.58 -5.17 3.22
CA PHE A 165 -10.29 -3.85 2.69
C PHE A 165 -9.78 -2.89 3.77
N VAL A 166 -8.53 -2.43 3.62
CA VAL A 166 -7.88 -1.52 4.57
C VAL A 166 -7.31 -0.33 3.78
N PRO A 167 -8.13 0.65 3.40
CA PRO A 167 -7.68 1.78 2.58
C PRO A 167 -6.77 2.75 3.35
N SER A 168 -5.98 3.53 2.62
CA SER A 168 -5.39 4.78 3.11
C SER A 168 -6.17 5.96 2.55
N PHE A 169 -7.31 6.27 3.16
CA PHE A 169 -8.08 7.47 2.82
C PHE A 169 -7.52 8.69 3.53
N PHE A 170 -7.33 9.78 2.78
CA PHE A 170 -6.83 11.04 3.32
C PHE A 170 -7.98 11.91 3.83
N VAL A 171 -8.70 11.40 4.84
CA VAL A 171 -9.87 12.04 5.45
C VAL A 171 -9.70 12.20 6.96
N ASP A 172 -10.55 13.03 7.56
CA ASP A 172 -10.69 13.07 9.01
C ASP A 172 -11.24 11.71 9.52
N PRO A 173 -10.54 11.03 10.45
CA PRO A 173 -10.98 9.73 10.98
C PRO A 173 -12.38 9.76 11.60
N SER A 174 -12.86 10.91 12.08
CA SER A 174 -14.24 11.06 12.58
C SER A 174 -15.31 10.78 11.51
N THR A 175 -14.94 10.71 10.23
CA THR A 175 -15.81 10.32 9.12
C THR A 175 -15.88 8.82 8.86
N PHE A 176 -15.03 8.01 9.49
CA PHE A 176 -15.00 6.55 9.31
C PHE A 176 -16.34 5.84 9.56
N PRO A 177 -17.22 6.28 10.49
CA PRO A 177 -18.56 5.71 10.63
C PRO A 177 -19.44 5.80 9.37
N THR A 178 -19.11 6.66 8.40
CA THR A 178 -19.82 6.70 7.10
C THR A 178 -19.47 5.50 6.20
N PHE A 179 -18.40 4.79 6.52
CA PHE A 179 -17.88 3.62 5.80
C PHE A 179 -18.19 2.29 6.51
N THR A 180 -19.17 2.27 7.41
CA THR A 180 -19.60 1.05 8.10
C THR A 180 -19.93 -0.08 7.12
N GLY A 181 -19.30 -1.22 7.33
CA GLY A 181 -19.41 -2.41 6.49
C GLY A 181 -18.71 -2.31 5.12
N VAL A 182 -17.93 -1.25 4.89
CA VAL A 182 -17.10 -1.06 3.70
C VAL A 182 -15.64 -1.33 4.00
N MET A 183 -15.10 -0.76 5.09
CA MET A 183 -13.70 -0.94 5.49
C MET A 183 -13.60 -2.03 6.57
N ASP A 184 -12.62 -2.94 6.42
CA ASP A 184 -12.24 -3.90 7.48
C ASP A 184 -11.08 -3.36 8.34
N GLY A 185 -10.52 -2.20 7.97
CA GLY A 185 -9.49 -1.49 8.73
C GLY A 185 -9.13 -0.15 8.10
N ASP A 186 -8.16 0.55 8.71
CA ASP A 186 -7.57 1.78 8.16
C ASP A 186 -6.04 1.63 8.04
N TYR A 187 -5.48 2.18 6.97
CA TYR A 187 -4.05 2.26 6.75
C TYR A 187 -3.62 3.73 6.76
N ASN A 188 -3.23 4.23 7.94
CA ASN A 188 -2.70 5.58 8.07
C ASN A 188 -1.31 5.71 7.42
N PHE A 189 -1.27 5.92 6.11
CA PHE A 189 -0.03 6.09 5.34
C PHE A 189 0.83 7.24 5.88
N ASN A 190 0.19 8.31 6.35
CA ASN A 190 0.88 9.48 6.88
C ASN A 190 1.49 9.26 8.27
N SER A 191 1.17 8.18 8.99
CA SER A 191 1.89 7.87 10.25
C SER A 191 3.34 7.45 10.04
N GLY A 192 3.74 7.17 8.79
CA GLY A 192 5.13 6.87 8.46
C GLY A 192 6.10 8.05 8.60
N TRP A 193 5.61 9.29 8.60
CA TRP A 193 6.41 10.52 8.74
C TRP A 193 5.57 11.69 9.26
N PRO A 194 6.15 12.64 10.00
CA PRO A 194 5.40 13.80 10.46
C PRO A 194 5.02 14.73 9.29
N VAL A 195 3.77 14.63 8.82
CA VAL A 195 3.23 15.46 7.71
C VAL A 195 3.08 16.94 8.08
N ASP A 196 2.92 17.24 9.37
CA ASP A 196 2.78 18.62 9.85
C ASP A 196 4.12 19.29 10.20
N LEU A 197 5.23 18.54 10.20
CA LEU A 197 6.55 19.10 10.50
C LEU A 197 7.19 19.70 9.25
N HIS A 198 6.89 20.97 9.01
CA HIS A 198 7.53 21.80 7.98
C HIS A 198 8.50 22.82 8.62
N THR A 199 9.33 23.48 7.82
CA THR A 199 10.41 24.37 8.32
C THR A 199 9.90 25.47 9.25
N ALA A 200 8.73 26.06 8.96
CA ALA A 200 8.11 27.07 9.82
C ALA A 200 7.69 26.49 11.18
N GLN A 201 7.05 25.32 11.18
CA GLN A 201 6.67 24.58 12.39
C GLN A 201 7.91 24.21 13.23
N ALA A 202 8.93 23.64 12.58
CA ALA A 202 10.18 23.27 13.24
C ALA A 202 10.87 24.50 13.86
N THR A 203 10.88 25.64 13.16
CA THR A 203 11.43 26.89 13.68
C THR A 203 10.68 27.34 14.93
N GLN A 204 9.35 27.27 14.93
CA GLN A 204 8.52 27.63 16.08
C GLN A 204 8.79 26.71 17.28
N VAL A 205 8.82 25.39 17.06
CA VAL A 205 9.07 24.37 18.10
C VAL A 205 10.44 24.58 18.75
N VAL A 206 11.47 24.80 17.94
CA VAL A 206 12.86 24.94 18.40
C VAL A 206 13.08 26.31 19.07
N SER A 207 12.45 27.38 18.55
CA SER A 207 12.50 28.71 19.18
C SER A 207 11.79 28.73 20.54
N ALA A 208 10.72 27.94 20.72
CA ALA A 208 9.99 27.84 21.98
C ALA A 208 10.83 27.25 23.13
N VAL A 209 11.89 26.50 22.82
CA VAL A 209 12.86 25.97 23.80
C VAL A 209 14.15 26.78 23.86
N GLY A 210 14.18 27.96 23.23
CA GLY A 210 15.34 28.86 23.22
C GLY A 210 16.51 28.41 22.35
N ASP A 211 16.25 27.53 21.38
CA ASP A 211 17.25 26.93 20.49
C ASP A 211 17.07 27.46 19.04
N ASN A 212 17.94 27.06 18.10
CA ASN A 212 17.89 27.49 16.69
C ASN A 212 18.16 26.31 15.74
N LEU A 213 17.37 26.18 14.66
CA LEU A 213 17.57 25.16 13.62
C LEU A 213 18.95 25.20 12.96
N ASP A 214 19.59 26.36 12.84
CA ASP A 214 20.94 26.50 12.26
C ASP A 214 22.04 25.93 13.17
N LYS A 215 21.75 25.78 14.46
CA LYS A 215 22.67 25.27 15.50
C LYS A 215 21.89 24.50 16.56
N LEU A 216 21.28 23.40 16.14
CA LEU A 216 20.42 22.60 17.00
C LEU A 216 21.20 22.03 18.19
N GLY A 217 20.78 22.41 19.40
CA GLY A 217 21.27 21.85 20.64
C GLY A 217 20.38 20.71 21.14
N ALA A 218 20.74 20.13 22.29
CA ALA A 218 20.04 18.99 22.88
C ALA A 218 18.56 19.29 23.22
N ALA A 219 18.23 20.56 23.50
CA ALA A 219 16.87 20.99 23.80
C ALA A 219 16.00 21.02 22.52
N GLY A 220 16.53 21.57 21.43
CA GLY A 220 15.90 21.55 20.10
C GLY A 220 15.74 20.12 19.57
N ASP A 221 16.78 19.28 19.71
CA ASP A 221 16.72 17.86 19.36
C ASP A 221 15.58 17.14 20.10
N ALA A 222 15.49 17.31 21.42
CA ALA A 222 14.44 16.68 22.23
C ALA A 222 13.02 17.23 21.93
N ALA A 223 12.92 18.46 21.44
CA ALA A 223 11.66 19.06 21.03
C ALA A 223 11.19 18.49 19.68
N LEU A 224 12.09 18.34 18.71
CA LEU A 224 11.79 17.77 17.39
C LEU A 224 11.63 16.25 17.41
N SER A 225 12.32 15.54 18.30
CA SER A 225 12.22 14.07 18.40
C SER A 225 10.82 13.59 18.74
N LYS A 226 9.98 14.45 19.33
CA LYS A 226 8.55 14.16 19.61
C LYS A 226 7.72 14.00 18.34
N PHE A 227 8.18 14.51 17.20
CA PHE A 227 7.49 14.35 15.91
C PHE A 227 7.99 13.13 15.14
N ILE A 228 9.16 12.58 15.51
CA ILE A 228 9.76 11.42 14.86
C ILE A 228 9.24 10.16 15.55
N GLY A 229 8.38 9.41 14.86
CA GLY A 229 7.79 8.19 15.42
C GLY A 229 6.71 8.45 16.47
N ALA A 230 6.10 9.64 16.47
CA ALA A 230 4.84 9.85 17.19
C ALA A 230 3.71 9.06 16.51
N PHE A 231 2.98 8.30 17.31
CA PHE A 231 1.81 7.52 16.91
C PHE A 231 0.52 8.17 17.44
N ASP A 232 0.55 9.47 17.74
CA ASP A 232 -0.61 10.18 18.26
C ASP A 232 -1.74 10.19 17.23
N THR A 233 -1.40 10.33 15.94
CA THR A 233 -2.34 10.15 14.82
C THR A 233 -2.90 8.73 14.76
N ASP A 234 -2.09 7.70 15.02
CA ASP A 234 -2.58 6.31 15.06
C ASP A 234 -3.66 6.10 16.13
N THR A 235 -3.53 6.77 17.28
CA THR A 235 -4.51 6.63 18.37
C THR A 235 -5.89 7.11 17.95
N GLN A 236 -5.97 8.23 17.22
CA GLN A 236 -7.22 8.74 16.68
C GLN A 236 -7.81 7.78 15.64
N HIS A 237 -6.98 7.35 14.68
CA HIS A 237 -7.41 6.39 13.66
C HIS A 237 -7.94 5.08 14.26
N ILE A 238 -7.26 4.51 15.27
CA ILE A 238 -7.69 3.29 15.95
C ILE A 238 -9.03 3.50 16.68
N THR A 239 -9.18 4.64 17.36
CA THR A 239 -10.38 4.92 18.16
C THR A 239 -11.60 5.12 17.27
N ASP A 240 -11.47 5.90 16.20
CA ASP A 240 -12.59 6.23 15.32
C ASP A 240 -12.95 5.06 14.38
N LEU A 241 -11.97 4.25 13.99
CA LEU A 241 -12.23 3.00 13.24
C LEU A 241 -13.05 2.00 14.06
N ALA A 242 -12.84 1.94 15.39
CA ALA A 242 -13.62 1.06 16.26
C ALA A 242 -15.12 1.44 16.35
N LEU A 243 -15.50 2.61 15.85
CA LEU A 243 -16.89 3.08 15.77
C LEU A 243 -17.52 2.84 14.39
N SER A 244 -16.74 2.35 13.42
CA SER A 244 -17.19 2.07 12.05
C SER A 244 -17.68 0.64 11.85
#